data_AF-A0A9E3B9D7-F1
#
_entry.id   AF-A0A9E3B9D7-F1
#
_cell.length_a   1.000
_cell.length_b   1.000
_cell.length_c   1.000
_cell.angle_alpha   90.00
_cell.angle_beta   90.00
_cell.angle_gamma   90.00
#
_symmetry.space_group_name_H-M   'P 1'
#
loop_
_entity.id
_entity.type
_entity.pdbx_description
1 polymer ?
#
loop_
_entity_poly.entity_id
_entity_poly.type
_entity_poly.pdbx_seq_one_letter_code
_entity_poly.pdbx_strand_id
1 'polypeptide(L)'
;MLRGINLSGTIVGQYRDSNNLSHGLIRTADGTITSYDAKGAGKGSFQGTLLGAINSRGVIAGTIIDSSGIEHSFLRNTKGHVTAFDPPDAVQQSGLGSFAMRVNKGGEVLGAYIDLNGTNHGFIRLP
;
A
#
# COMPACT_ATOMS: atom_id res chain seq x y z
N MET A 1 -4.35 -5.99 10.99
CA MET A 1 -3.49 -7.06 10.44
C MET A 1 -2.08 -6.52 10.24
N LEU A 2 -1.05 -7.27 10.65
CA LEU A 2 0.35 -6.95 10.41
C LEU A 2 0.82 -7.64 9.12
N ARG A 3 1.70 -6.98 8.34
CA ARG A 3 2.06 -7.41 6.99
C ARG A 3 3.56 -7.55 6.74
N GLY A 4 4.39 -6.75 7.42
CA GLY A 4 5.84 -6.80 7.22
C GLY A 4 6.62 -6.24 8.40
N ILE A 5 7.89 -6.62 8.50
CA ILE A 5 8.86 -6.14 9.48
C ILE A 5 10.21 -5.90 8.80
N ASN A 6 10.94 -4.85 9.18
CA ASN A 6 12.29 -4.58 8.69
C ASN A 6 13.37 -4.90 9.75
N LEU A 7 14.65 -4.79 9.35
CA LEU A 7 15.80 -5.07 10.23
C LEU A 7 15.89 -4.16 11.46
N SER A 8 15.31 -2.97 11.40
CA SER A 8 15.23 -2.05 12.54
C SER A 8 14.05 -2.36 13.48
N GLY A 9 13.34 -3.47 13.28
CA GLY A 9 12.18 -3.85 14.08
C GLY A 9 10.91 -3.04 13.79
N THR A 10 10.89 -2.24 12.71
CA THR A 10 9.69 -1.51 12.31
C THR A 10 8.72 -2.46 11.63
N ILE A 11 7.49 -2.50 12.13
CA ILE A 11 6.39 -3.31 11.61
C ILE A 11 5.41 -2.42 10.86
N VAL A 12 4.92 -2.90 9.72
CA VAL A 12 3.84 -2.25 8.96
C VAL A 12 2.63 -3.16 8.83
N GLY A 13 1.46 -2.54 8.67
CA GLY A 13 0.21 -3.22 8.38
C GLY A 13 -0.94 -2.25 8.28
N GLN A 14 -2.12 -2.71 8.68
CA GLN A 14 -3.34 -1.92 8.68
C GLN A 14 -4.24 -2.27 9.87
N TYR A 15 -5.13 -1.36 10.22
CA TYR A 15 -6.31 -1.64 11.04
C TYR A 15 -7.55 -1.01 10.42
N ARG A 16 -8.73 -1.42 10.85
CA ARG A 16 -10.00 -0.77 10.48
C ARG A 16 -10.59 -0.11 11.71
N ASP A 17 -11.15 1.09 11.53
CA ASP A 17 -11.90 1.77 12.57
C ASP A 17 -13.35 1.22 12.67
N SER A 18 -14.19 1.86 13.50
CA SER A 18 -15.61 1.50 13.65
C SER A 18 -16.44 1.69 12.37
N ASN A 19 -15.95 2.44 11.39
CA ASN A 19 -16.61 2.70 10.11
C ASN A 19 -16.14 1.74 9.00
N ASN A 20 -15.30 0.75 9.33
CA ASN A 20 -14.58 -0.10 8.38
C ASN A 20 -13.62 0.67 7.46
N LEU A 21 -13.23 1.90 7.81
CA LEU A 21 -12.20 2.66 7.10
C LEU A 21 -10.84 2.06 7.43
N SER A 22 -10.04 1.77 6.41
CA SER A 22 -8.72 1.16 6.59
C SER A 22 -7.66 2.23 6.82
N HIS A 23 -6.90 2.09 7.90
CA HIS A 23 -5.77 2.96 8.24
C HIS A 23 -4.47 2.17 8.17
N GLY A 24 -3.41 2.81 7.67
CA GLY A 24 -2.06 2.25 7.75
C GLY A 24 -1.58 2.23 9.20
N LEU A 25 -0.84 1.18 9.58
CA LEU A 25 -0.24 1.04 10.90
C LEU A 25 1.27 0.93 10.75
N ILE A 26 2.00 1.77 11.48
CA ILE A 26 3.45 1.68 11.63
C ILE A 26 3.74 1.52 13.13
N ARG A 27 4.46 0.46 13.48
CA ARG A 27 4.95 0.23 14.85
C ARG A 27 6.47 0.22 14.85
N THR A 28 7.09 1.09 15.61
CA THR A 28 8.55 1.13 15.79
C THR A 28 9.02 0.13 16.85
N ALA A 29 10.33 -0.12 16.92
CA ALA A 29 10.92 -1.14 17.80
C ALA A 29 10.75 -0.85 19.30
N ASP A 30 10.71 0.43 19.69
CA ASP A 30 10.36 0.90 21.04
C ASP A 30 8.88 0.64 21.40
N GLY A 31 8.09 0.25 20.41
CA GLY A 31 6.69 -0.07 20.52
C GLY A 31 5.73 1.08 20.28
N THR A 32 6.22 2.26 19.91
CA THR A 32 5.37 3.37 19.49
C THR A 32 4.56 2.96 18.26
N ILE A 33 3.25 3.19 18.29
CA ILE A 33 2.33 2.91 17.19
C ILE A 33 1.83 4.23 16.63
N THR A 34 1.94 4.39 15.32
CA THR A 34 1.41 5.55 14.59
C THR A 34 0.52 5.09 13.45
N SER A 35 -0.62 5.74 13.31
CA SER A 35 -1.49 5.58 12.16
C SER A 35 -0.98 6.40 10.98
N TYR A 36 -1.21 5.90 9.77
CA TYR A 36 -0.84 6.58 8.54
C TYR A 36 -1.97 6.50 7.51
N ASP A 37 -2.43 7.67 7.08
CA ASP A 37 -3.42 7.82 6.03
C ASP A 37 -2.80 8.54 4.84
N ALA A 38 -2.72 7.85 3.71
CA ALA A 38 -2.17 8.40 2.47
C ALA A 38 -3.10 9.49 1.91
N LYS A 39 -2.50 10.54 1.35
CA LYS A 39 -3.25 11.53 0.56
C LYS A 39 -3.89 10.83 -0.65
N GLY A 40 -5.16 11.09 -0.89
CA GLY A 40 -5.94 10.46 -1.97
C GLY A 40 -6.68 9.19 -1.55
N ALA A 41 -6.45 8.68 -0.34
CA ALA A 41 -7.25 7.60 0.20
C ALA A 41 -8.71 8.02 0.41
N GLY A 42 -9.62 7.13 0.02
CA GLY A 42 -11.05 7.27 0.29
C GLY A 42 -11.34 7.22 1.79
N LYS A 43 -12.49 7.76 2.18
CA LYS A 43 -12.94 7.87 3.59
C LYS A 43 -14.19 7.03 3.89
N GLY A 44 -14.67 6.28 2.90
CA GLY A 44 -15.81 5.38 3.04
C GLY A 44 -15.43 4.02 3.63
N SER A 45 -16.47 3.23 3.91
CA SER A 45 -16.32 1.82 4.33
C SER A 45 -15.50 1.03 3.31
N PHE A 46 -14.54 0.24 3.77
CA PHE A 46 -13.62 -0.57 2.96
C PHE A 46 -12.64 0.22 2.07
N GLN A 47 -12.61 1.55 2.16
CA GLN A 47 -11.59 2.39 1.51
C GLN A 47 -10.40 2.60 2.46
N GLY A 48 -9.41 3.40 2.04
CA GLY A 48 -8.35 3.88 2.93
C GLY A 48 -6.94 3.46 2.51
N THR A 49 -6.06 3.28 3.49
CA THR A 49 -4.63 3.01 3.27
C THR A 49 -4.23 1.63 3.79
N LEU A 50 -3.55 0.85 2.96
CA LEU A 50 -3.04 -0.48 3.28
C LEU A 50 -1.52 -0.52 3.13
N LEU A 51 -0.78 -0.74 4.23
CA LEU A 51 0.68 -0.92 4.16
C LEU A 51 1.01 -2.41 4.00
N GLY A 52 1.46 -2.80 2.80
CA GLY A 52 1.62 -4.21 2.41
C GLY A 52 3.01 -4.79 2.67
N ALA A 53 4.06 -3.98 2.57
CA ALA A 53 5.44 -4.42 2.77
C ALA A 53 6.36 -3.29 3.20
N ILE A 54 7.46 -3.63 3.88
CA ILE A 54 8.54 -2.72 4.24
C ILE A 54 9.89 -3.38 3.92
N ASN A 55 10.83 -2.63 3.33
CA ASN A 55 12.18 -3.13 3.08
C ASN A 55 13.15 -2.77 4.23
N SER A 56 14.37 -3.28 4.17
CA SER A 56 15.42 -3.02 5.17
C SER A 56 15.84 -1.55 5.28
N ARG A 57 15.53 -0.70 4.30
CA ARG A 57 15.76 0.75 4.35
C ARG A 57 14.57 1.53 4.92
N GLY A 58 13.47 0.87 5.27
CA GLY A 58 12.25 1.52 5.75
C GLY A 58 11.36 2.11 4.65
N VAL A 59 11.61 1.76 3.38
CA VAL A 59 10.67 2.07 2.28
C VAL A 59 9.49 1.13 2.38
N ILE A 60 8.29 1.68 2.23
CA ILE A 60 7.03 0.95 2.36
C ILE A 60 6.37 0.87 0.98
N ALA A 61 5.89 -0.31 0.61
CA ALA A 61 4.98 -0.50 -0.51
C ALA A 61 3.58 -0.83 0.02
N GLY A 62 2.55 -0.29 -0.64
CA GLY A 62 1.18 -0.50 -0.22
C GLY A 62 0.16 -0.17 -1.29
N THR A 63 -1.11 -0.14 -0.86
CA THR A 63 -2.27 0.14 -1.69
C THR A 63 -3.07 1.28 -1.08
N ILE A 64 -3.49 2.23 -1.92
CA ILE A 64 -4.50 3.24 -1.61
C ILE A 64 -5.80 2.76 -2.23
N ILE A 65 -6.87 2.69 -1.44
CA ILE A 65 -8.22 2.52 -1.96
C ILE A 65 -8.87 3.90 -1.95
N ASP A 66 -9.10 4.47 -3.13
CA ASP A 66 -9.57 5.85 -3.31
C ASP A 66 -11.07 6.01 -2.97
N SER A 67 -11.62 7.21 -3.16
CA SER A 67 -13.05 7.48 -2.91
C SER A 67 -14.00 6.75 -3.86
N SER A 68 -13.50 6.31 -5.02
CA SER A 68 -14.22 5.50 -6.01
C SER A 68 -14.13 4.00 -5.71
N GLY A 69 -13.33 3.61 -4.72
CA GLY A 69 -13.05 2.23 -4.37
C GLY A 69 -12.03 1.55 -5.30
N ILE A 70 -11.28 2.32 -6.08
CA ILE A 70 -10.23 1.82 -6.98
C ILE A 70 -8.95 1.64 -6.17
N GLU A 71 -8.25 0.53 -6.39
CA GLU A 71 -6.96 0.22 -5.78
C GLU A 71 -5.81 0.82 -6.60
N HIS A 72 -4.94 1.57 -5.93
CA HIS A 72 -3.74 2.16 -6.51
C HIS A 72 -2.50 1.73 -5.73
N SER A 73 -1.48 1.26 -6.44
CA SER A 73 -0.19 0.94 -5.82
C SER A 73 0.54 2.21 -5.41
N PHE A 74 1.29 2.15 -4.30
CA PHE A 74 2.16 3.26 -3.92
C PHE A 74 3.46 2.82 -3.24
N LEU A 75 4.45 3.70 -3.31
CA LEU A 75 5.65 3.68 -2.48
C LEU A 75 5.66 4.86 -1.52
N ARG A 76 6.02 4.62 -0.26
CA ARG A 76 6.34 5.66 0.73
C ARG A 76 7.80 5.56 1.13
N ASN A 77 8.55 6.63 0.92
CA ASN A 77 9.95 6.69 1.35
C ASN A 77 10.08 7.01 2.85
N THR A 78 11.29 6.97 3.38
CA THR A 78 11.58 7.23 4.81
C THR A 78 11.27 8.65 5.26
N LYS A 79 11.20 9.61 4.32
CA LYS A 79 10.79 11.00 4.58
C LYS A 79 9.26 11.18 4.54
N GLY A 80 8.51 10.11 4.28
CA GLY A 80 7.06 10.11 4.19
C GLY A 80 6.48 10.58 2.85
N HIS A 81 7.32 10.82 1.84
CA HIS A 81 6.83 11.13 0.50
C HIS A 81 6.22 9.89 -0.15
N VAL A 82 5.05 10.07 -0.76
CA VAL A 82 4.30 9.02 -1.45
C VAL A 82 4.38 9.21 -2.95
N THR A 83 4.67 8.12 -3.65
CA THR A 83 4.57 8.00 -5.10
C THR A 83 3.54 6.93 -5.41
N ALA A 84 2.32 7.36 -5.77
CA ALA A 84 1.31 6.47 -6.31
C ALA A 84 1.62 6.15 -7.77
N PHE A 85 1.29 4.95 -8.21
CA PHE A 85 1.51 4.50 -9.58
C PHE A 85 0.57 3.34 -9.90
N ASP A 86 0.21 3.21 -11.17
CA ASP A 86 -0.55 2.10 -11.70
C ASP A 86 0.10 1.60 -13.00
N PRO A 87 0.08 0.29 -13.27
CA PRO A 87 0.32 -0.22 -14.61
C PRO A 87 -0.64 0.44 -15.62
N PRO A 88 -0.21 0.78 -16.84
CA PRO A 88 -1.05 1.46 -17.83
C PRO A 88 -2.35 0.73 -18.17
N ASP A 89 -2.34 -0.59 -18.10
CA ASP A 89 -3.48 -1.44 -18.44
C ASP A 89 -4.35 -1.79 -17.22
N ALA A 90 -4.07 -1.23 -16.04
CA ALA A 90 -4.84 -1.48 -14.83
C ALA A 90 -6.25 -0.88 -14.95
N VAL A 91 -7.26 -1.74 -14.75
CA VAL A 91 -8.66 -1.34 -14.81
C VAL A 91 -8.99 -0.31 -13.73
N GLN A 92 -9.73 0.72 -14.12
CA GLN A 92 -10.19 1.79 -13.22
C GLN A 92 -11.62 1.51 -12.77
N GLN A 93 -11.80 0.45 -11.98
CA GLN A 93 -13.11 0.00 -11.51
C GLN A 93 -13.09 -0.30 -10.01
N SER A 94 -14.19 0.03 -9.33
CA SER A 94 -14.35 -0.19 -7.90
C SER A 94 -14.10 -1.65 -7.51
N GLY A 95 -13.28 -1.87 -6.48
CA GLY A 95 -12.84 -3.17 -6.01
C GLY A 95 -11.74 -3.83 -6.84
N LEU A 96 -11.25 -3.15 -7.87
CA LEU A 96 -10.16 -3.59 -8.76
C LEU A 96 -9.09 -2.49 -8.84
N GLY A 97 -8.09 -2.69 -9.71
CA GLY A 97 -7.00 -1.74 -9.92
C GLY A 97 -5.65 -2.43 -9.79
N SER A 98 -4.71 -1.77 -9.12
CA SER A 98 -3.38 -2.31 -8.85
C SER A 98 -3.05 -2.30 -7.36
N PHE A 99 -2.24 -3.27 -6.93
CA PHE A 99 -1.76 -3.34 -5.55
C PHE A 99 -0.31 -3.79 -5.46
N ALA A 100 0.43 -3.17 -4.55
CA ALA A 100 1.83 -3.50 -4.28
C ALA A 100 1.96 -4.53 -3.16
N MET A 101 2.72 -5.61 -3.41
CA MET A 101 2.83 -6.75 -2.51
C MET A 101 4.17 -6.83 -1.77
N ARG A 102 5.26 -6.41 -2.43
CA ARG A 102 6.63 -6.49 -1.90
C ARG A 102 7.46 -5.32 -2.40
N VAL A 103 8.45 -4.93 -1.60
CA VAL A 103 9.50 -3.99 -2.00
C VAL A 103 10.85 -4.56 -1.59
N ASN A 104 11.81 -4.57 -2.50
CA ASN A 104 13.16 -5.04 -2.19
C ASN A 104 14.06 -3.91 -1.68
N LYS A 105 15.32 -4.22 -1.30
CA LYS A 105 16.26 -3.20 -0.81
C LYS A 105 16.49 -2.11 -1.86
N GLY A 106 16.54 -2.43 -3.15
CA GLY A 106 16.72 -1.48 -4.26
C GLY A 106 15.58 -0.48 -4.44
N GLY A 107 14.37 -0.80 -3.94
CA GLY A 107 13.16 0.00 -4.13
C GLY A 107 12.28 -0.52 -5.27
N GLU A 108 12.63 -1.66 -5.87
CA GLU A 108 11.79 -2.33 -6.85
C GLU A 108 10.57 -2.91 -6.16
N VAL A 109 9.41 -2.77 -6.79
CA VAL A 109 8.12 -3.19 -6.25
C VAL A 109 7.55 -4.30 -7.10
N LEU A 110 7.27 -5.44 -6.47
CA LEU A 110 6.44 -6.50 -7.04
C LEU A 110 4.99 -6.24 -6.62
N GLY A 111 4.09 -6.30 -7.60
CA GLY A 111 2.66 -6.20 -7.37
C GLY A 111 1.87 -6.92 -8.44
N ALA A 112 0.55 -6.71 -8.41
CA ALA A 112 -0.36 -7.22 -9.42
C ALA A 112 -1.42 -6.18 -9.76
N TYR A 113 -2.06 -6.38 -10.91
CA TYR A 113 -3.20 -5.60 -11.36
C TYR A 113 -4.18 -6.48 -12.14
N ILE A 114 -5.41 -5.99 -12.26
CA ILE A 114 -6.42 -6.59 -13.14
C ILE A 114 -6.57 -5.69 -14.36
N ASP A 115 -6.56 -6.27 -15.56
CA ASP A 115 -6.79 -5.52 -16.79
C ASP A 115 -8.29 -5.35 -17.12
N LEU A 116 -8.59 -4.59 -18.17
CA LEU A 116 -9.98 -4.37 -18.64
C LEU A 116 -10.71 -5.64 -19.06
N ASN A 117 -10.00 -6.75 -19.33
CA ASN A 117 -10.57 -8.04 -19.66
C ASN A 117 -10.80 -8.92 -18.42
N GLY A 118 -10.49 -8.42 -17.22
CA GLY A 118 -10.56 -9.19 -15.98
C GLY A 118 -9.40 -10.15 -15.75
N THR A 119 -8.31 -10.04 -16.53
CA THR A 119 -7.13 -10.90 -16.39
C THR A 119 -6.21 -10.36 -15.31
N ASN A 120 -5.67 -11.26 -14.48
CA ASN A 120 -4.68 -10.91 -13.46
C ASN A 120 -3.27 -10.88 -14.07
N HIS A 121 -2.54 -9.81 -13.83
CA HIS A 121 -1.17 -9.59 -14.29
C HIS A 121 -0.25 -9.28 -13.11
N GLY A 122 0.97 -9.79 -13.15
CA GLY A 122 2.04 -9.36 -12.25
C GLY A 122 2.85 -8.22 -12.85
N PHE A 123 3.41 -7.33 -12.02
CA PHE A 123 4.31 -6.29 -12.48
C PHE A 123 5.54 -6.13 -11.57
N ILE A 124 6.62 -5.60 -12.14
CA ILE A 124 7.75 -5.04 -11.38
C ILE A 124 7.87 -3.55 -11.73
N ARG A 125 7.78 -2.67 -10.73
CA ARG A 125 8.10 -1.24 -10.87
C ARG A 125 9.55 -1.03 -10.47
N LEU A 126 10.33 -0.39 -11.34
CA LEU A 126 11.69 0.06 -11.04
C LEU A 126 11.69 1.32 -10.14
N PRO A 127 12.81 1.65 -9.47
CA PRO A 127 12.88 2.77 -8.51
C PRO A 127 12.41 4.12 -9.04
#